data_AF-A0AAV5LIN8-F1
#
_entry.id   AF-A0AAV5LIN8-F1
#
_cell.length_a   1.000
_cell.length_b   1.000
_cell.length_c   1.000
_cell.angle_alpha   90.00
_cell.angle_beta   90.00
_cell.angle_gamma   90.00
#
_symmetry.space_group_name_H-M   'P 1'
#
loop_
_entity.id
_entity.type
_entity.pdbx_description
1 polymer ?
#
loop_
_entity_poly.entity_id
_entity_poly.type
_entity_poly.pdbx_seq_one_letter_code
_entity_poly.pdbx_strand_id
1 'polypeptide(L)'
;MEDILFTRVLSPGAITTGVLSVSNRYVVPRMPTIEEGQNSALMRARDASQEGVIHPFIFRMRTTGRYAKQTLTGMKQFFDLHELQAGDRITIYAVEKELKLFGIVIRPGVYSIDFEKV
;
A
#
# COMPACT_ATOMS: atom_id res chain seq x y z
N MET A 1 2.97 -13.63 -14.47
CA MET A 1 2.42 -12.41 -15.11
C MET A 1 2.19 -11.40 -14.00
N GLU A 2 2.76 -10.19 -14.12
CA GLU A 2 2.62 -9.14 -13.11
C GLU A 2 1.44 -8.24 -13.48
N ASP A 3 0.48 -8.10 -12.57
CA ASP A 3 -0.70 -7.26 -12.77
C ASP A 3 -0.54 -5.97 -11.96
N ILE A 4 -0.35 -4.82 -12.62
CA ILE A 4 -0.33 -3.52 -11.92
C ILE A 4 -1.73 -3.23 -11.36
N LEU A 5 -1.86 -3.13 -10.04
CA LEU A 5 -3.13 -2.86 -9.37
C LEU A 5 -3.44 -1.37 -9.28
N PHE A 6 -2.44 -0.54 -8.95
CA PHE A 6 -2.57 0.91 -9.06
C PHE A 6 -1.22 1.62 -9.05
N THR A 7 -1.18 2.82 -9.61
CA THR A 7 -0.09 3.79 -9.43
C THR A 7 -0.65 5.11 -8.91
N ARG A 8 0.02 5.73 -7.94
CA ARG A 8 -0.34 7.03 -7.37
C ARG A 8 0.89 7.92 -7.24
N VAL A 9 0.71 9.19 -7.60
CA VAL A 9 1.64 10.26 -7.24
C VAL A 9 1.38 10.65 -5.78
N LEU A 10 2.43 10.70 -4.97
CA LEU A 10 2.35 11.09 -3.57
C LEU A 10 2.08 12.60 -3.49
N SER A 11 0.99 12.97 -2.81
CA SER A 11 0.69 14.36 -2.52
C SER A 11 1.46 14.84 -1.28
N PRO A 12 1.65 16.16 -1.08
CA PRO A 12 2.23 16.68 0.15
C PRO A 12 1.51 16.16 1.40
N GLY A 13 0.17 16.13 1.36
CA GLY A 13 -0.64 15.58 2.45
C GLY A 13 -0.39 14.09 2.72
N ALA A 14 -0.15 13.28 1.68
CA ALA A 14 0.17 11.87 1.85
C ALA A 14 1.52 11.69 2.56
N ILE A 15 2.54 12.44 2.16
CA ILE A 15 3.87 12.43 2.79
C ILE A 15 3.78 12.86 4.26
N THR A 16 3.06 13.95 4.55
CA THR A 16 2.94 14.46 5.92
C THR A 16 2.16 13.50 6.83
N THR A 17 1.08 12.88 6.33
CA THR A 17 0.18 12.07 7.16
C THR A 17 0.52 10.58 7.16
N GLY A 18 1.31 10.10 6.20
CA GLY A 18 1.50 8.66 5.99
C GLY A 18 0.23 7.94 5.53
N VAL A 19 -0.72 8.67 4.92
CA VAL A 19 -1.99 8.13 4.44
C VAL A 19 -2.05 8.16 2.93
N LEU A 20 -2.25 7.00 2.32
CA LEU A 20 -2.39 6.83 0.88
C LEU A 20 -3.83 6.43 0.55
N SER A 21 -4.49 7.18 -0.34
CA SER A 21 -5.82 6.80 -0.85
C SER A 21 -5.70 5.84 -2.04
N VAL A 22 -6.35 4.69 -1.91
CA VAL A 22 -6.33 3.61 -2.91
C VAL A 22 -7.60 3.68 -3.78
N SER A 23 -7.43 3.53 -5.08
CA SER A 23 -8.53 3.54 -6.06
C SER A 23 -9.15 2.15 -6.19
N ASN A 24 -10.48 2.09 -6.10
CA ASN A 24 -11.25 0.88 -5.78
C ASN A 24 -11.35 -0.17 -6.92
N ARG A 25 -11.04 0.17 -8.18
CA ARG A 25 -11.49 -0.68 -9.32
C ARG A 25 -10.66 -1.94 -9.60
N TYR A 26 -9.40 -1.99 -9.20
CA TYR A 26 -8.49 -3.11 -9.52
C TYR A 26 -7.85 -3.75 -8.30
N VAL A 27 -7.97 -3.10 -7.14
CA VAL A 27 -7.18 -3.42 -5.96
C VAL A 27 -7.94 -4.34 -5.00
N VAL A 28 -9.27 -4.17 -4.87
CA VAL A 28 -10.13 -4.95 -3.96
C VAL A 28 -10.01 -6.45 -4.14
N PRO A 29 -10.04 -7.03 -5.37
CA PRO A 29 -10.07 -8.48 -5.52
C PRO A 29 -8.76 -9.16 -5.09
N ARG A 30 -7.68 -8.37 -4.94
CA ARG A 30 -6.34 -8.85 -4.61
C ARG A 30 -5.87 -8.38 -3.23
N MET A 31 -6.60 -7.45 -2.60
CA MET A 31 -6.39 -7.02 -1.22
C MET A 31 -6.90 -8.08 -0.24
N PRO A 32 -6.36 -8.12 0.99
CA PRO A 32 -6.78 -9.07 2.00
C PRO A 32 -8.27 -8.88 2.26
N THR A 33 -9.01 -9.99 2.30
CA THR A 33 -10.41 -9.99 2.70
C THR A 33 -10.47 -9.49 4.14
N ILE A 34 -11.02 -8.30 4.34
CA ILE A 34 -11.39 -7.81 5.66
C ILE A 34 -12.53 -8.71 6.16
N GLU A 35 -12.41 -9.26 7.36
CA GLU A 35 -13.44 -10.14 7.92
C GLU A 35 -14.79 -9.42 8.01
N GLU A 36 -15.88 -10.18 7.95
CA GLU A 36 -17.21 -9.63 8.13
C GLU A 36 -17.32 -8.94 9.50
N GLY A 37 -17.71 -7.66 9.49
CA GLY A 37 -17.74 -6.81 10.70
C GLY A 37 -16.45 -6.04 10.98
N GLN A 38 -15.34 -6.34 10.31
CA GLN A 38 -14.13 -5.52 10.37
C GLN A 38 -14.14 -4.44 9.27
N ASN A 39 -13.41 -3.35 9.50
CA ASN A 39 -13.22 -2.28 8.51
C ASN A 39 -11.74 -2.01 8.21
N SER A 40 -10.85 -2.84 8.75
CA SER A 40 -9.41 -2.70 8.57
C SER A 40 -8.69 -4.04 8.63
N ALA A 41 -7.55 -4.13 7.96
CA ALA A 41 -6.63 -5.25 8.02
C ALA A 41 -5.19 -4.72 8.21
N LEU A 42 -4.38 -5.45 8.98
CA LEU A 42 -2.93 -5.21 9.04
C LEU A 42 -2.26 -5.73 7.77
N MET A 43 -1.28 -5.00 7.27
CA MET A 43 -0.44 -5.34 6.13
C MET A 43 1.03 -5.14 6.51
N ARG A 44 1.93 -5.91 5.90
CA ARG A 44 3.36 -5.85 6.19
C ARG A 44 4.15 -5.79 4.88
N ALA A 45 4.83 -4.67 4.62
CA ALA A 45 5.78 -4.56 3.50
C ALA A 45 7.14 -5.07 3.94
N ARG A 46 7.69 -6.05 3.23
CA ARG A 46 9.07 -6.49 3.30
C ARG A 46 9.90 -5.77 2.25
N ASP A 47 11.00 -5.19 2.68
CA ASP A 47 11.98 -4.61 1.77
C ASP A 47 12.84 -5.72 1.15
N ALA A 48 12.83 -5.85 -0.18
CA ALA A 48 13.65 -6.87 -0.84
C ALA A 48 15.14 -6.48 -0.90
N SER A 49 15.47 -5.21 -0.68
CA SER A 49 16.85 -4.72 -0.60
C SER A 49 17.46 -4.91 0.80
N GLN A 50 16.62 -5.12 1.83
CA GLN A 50 17.04 -5.29 3.21
C GLN A 50 16.37 -6.51 3.84
N GLU A 51 17.07 -7.64 3.81
CA GLU A 51 16.59 -8.89 4.37
C GLU A 51 16.17 -8.72 5.85
N GLY A 52 14.91 -9.07 6.15
CA GLY A 52 14.35 -9.02 7.50
C GLY A 52 13.67 -7.71 7.89
N VAL A 53 13.71 -6.65 7.08
CA VAL A 53 13.01 -5.40 7.39
C VAL A 53 11.54 -5.49 7.00
N ILE A 54 10.66 -5.28 7.99
CA ILE A 54 9.21 -5.33 7.84
C ILE A 54 8.59 -3.99 8.26
N HIS A 55 7.82 -3.39 7.36
CA HIS A 55 7.06 -2.16 7.59
C HIS A 55 5.57 -2.46 7.72
N PRO A 56 5.00 -2.36 8.94
CA PRO A 56 3.57 -2.55 9.13
C PRO A 56 2.78 -1.31 8.67
N PHE A 57 1.62 -1.53 8.07
CA PHE A 57 0.65 -0.49 7.77
C PHE A 57 -0.76 -1.07 7.77
N ILE A 58 -1.77 -0.22 7.90
CA ILE A 58 -3.17 -0.65 8.05
C ILE A 58 -3.93 -0.27 6.79
N PHE A 59 -4.51 -1.26 6.13
CA PHE A 59 -5.55 -1.05 5.13
C PHE A 59 -6.87 -0.82 5.84
N ARG A 60 -7.55 0.26 5.50
CA ARG A 60 -8.89 0.59 5.99
C ARG A 60 -9.84 0.76 4.84
N MET A 61 -11.03 0.20 5.00
CA MET A 61 -12.17 0.41 4.13
C MET A 61 -13.23 1.18 4.91
N ARG A 62 -13.55 2.38 4.44
CA ARG A 62 -14.64 3.19 4.99
C ARG A 62 -15.72 3.36 3.94
N THR A 63 -16.92 2.90 4.25
CA THR A 63 -18.11 3.20 3.46
C THR A 63 -18.76 4.48 3.99
N THR A 64 -19.21 5.36 3.10
CA THR A 64 -19.94 6.58 3.43
C THR A 64 -21.01 6.78 2.36
N GLY A 65 -22.23 6.37 2.67
CA GLY A 65 -23.32 6.28 1.69
C GLY A 65 -22.97 5.31 0.56
N ARG A 66 -23.05 5.76 -0.69
CA ARG A 66 -22.72 4.96 -1.89
C ARG A 66 -21.22 4.87 -2.18
N TYR A 67 -20.38 5.56 -1.42
CA TYR A 67 -18.95 5.65 -1.68
C TYR A 67 -18.17 4.77 -0.71
N ALA A 68 -17.28 3.94 -1.23
CA ALA A 68 -16.25 3.25 -0.45
C ALA A 68 -14.91 3.93 -0.68
N LYS A 69 -14.31 4.45 0.39
CA LYS A 69 -12.95 4.99 0.40
C LYS A 69 -12.03 3.97 1.04
N GLN A 70 -10.92 3.69 0.37
CA GLN A 70 -9.89 2.78 0.86
C GLN A 70 -8.61 3.55 1.10
N THR A 71 -7.97 3.28 2.22
CA THR A 71 -6.74 3.97 2.61
C THR A 71 -5.73 3.01 3.19
N LEU A 72 -4.46 3.18 2.82
CA LEU A 72 -3.33 2.65 3.57
C LEU A 72 -2.87 3.71 4.56
N THR A 73 -2.74 3.35 5.83
CA THR A 73 -2.32 4.25 6.91
C THR A 73 -1.12 3.68 7.64
N GLY A 74 -0.29 4.54 8.24
CA GLY A 74 0.97 4.10 8.86
C GLY A 74 2.14 4.04 7.86
N MET A 75 1.97 4.56 6.64
CA MET A 75 3.01 4.56 5.61
C MET A 75 4.13 5.58 5.88
N LYS A 76 4.00 6.43 6.90
CA LYS A 76 4.96 7.52 7.16
C LYS A 76 6.38 6.99 7.38
N GLN A 77 6.55 5.95 8.19
CA GLN A 77 7.86 5.36 8.44
C GLN A 77 8.50 4.83 7.14
N PHE A 78 7.69 4.22 6.27
CA PHE A 78 8.13 3.74 4.96
C PHE A 78 8.55 4.92 4.06
N PHE A 79 7.76 6.00 4.03
CA PHE A 79 8.10 7.21 3.26
C PHE A 79 9.40 7.84 3.75
N ASP A 80 9.55 8.00 5.06
CA ASP A 80 10.74 8.62 5.68
C ASP A 80 11.99 7.77 5.42
N LEU A 81 11.90 6.44 5.59
CA LEU A 81 13.04 5.51 5.36
C LEU A 81 13.54 5.54 3.91
N HIS A 82 12.62 5.65 2.95
CA HIS A 82 12.95 5.66 1.53
C HIS A 82 13.08 7.08 0.96
N GLU A 83 13.14 8.09 1.82
CA GLU A 83 13.31 9.49 1.46
C GLU A 83 12.26 9.97 0.44
N LEU A 84 11.05 9.40 0.47
CA LEU A 84 10.00 9.70 -0.50
C LEU A 84 9.44 11.11 -0.28
N GLN A 85 9.18 11.80 -1.39
CA GLN A 85 8.72 13.17 -1.43
C GLN A 85 7.42 13.31 -2.21
N ALA A 86 6.79 14.48 -2.06
CA ALA A 86 5.62 14.82 -2.85
C ALA A 86 6.04 14.92 -4.33
N GLY A 87 5.28 14.26 -5.20
CA GLY A 87 5.63 14.11 -6.62
C GLY A 87 6.19 12.73 -6.99
N ASP A 88 6.74 11.99 -6.02
CA ASP A 88 7.17 10.61 -6.25
C ASP A 88 5.98 9.70 -6.54
N ARG A 89 6.20 8.58 -7.23
CA ARG A 89 5.13 7.63 -7.53
C ARG A 89 5.30 6.34 -6.73
N ILE A 90 4.17 5.84 -6.29
CA ILE A 90 4.04 4.53 -5.66
C ILE A 90 3.11 3.69 -6.53
N THR A 91 3.57 2.50 -6.87
CA THR A 91 2.85 1.50 -7.64
C THR A 91 2.64 0.29 -6.75
N ILE A 92 1.46 -0.31 -6.78
CA ILE A 92 1.21 -1.63 -6.20
C ILE A 92 0.81 -2.54 -7.34
N TYR A 93 1.41 -3.72 -7.37
CA TYR A 93 1.17 -4.76 -8.36
C TYR A 93 0.96 -6.09 -7.64
N ALA A 94 0.30 -7.04 -8.31
CA ALA A 94 0.16 -8.40 -7.82
C ALA A 94 1.05 -9.31 -8.65
N VAL A 95 1.77 -10.20 -7.97
CA VAL A 95 2.48 -11.32 -8.59
C VAL A 95 1.87 -12.58 -8.04
N GLU A 96 1.18 -13.34 -8.89
CA GLU A 96 0.46 -14.55 -8.50
C GLU A 96 -0.59 -14.29 -7.38
N LYS A 97 -0.32 -14.72 -6.15
CA LYS A 97 -1.16 -14.53 -4.94
C LYS A 97 -0.59 -13.53 -3.93
N GLU A 98 0.55 -12.92 -4.23
CA GLU A 98 1.23 -11.94 -3.38
C GLU A 98 1.03 -10.52 -3.92
N LEU A 99 0.79 -9.53 -3.05
CA LEU A 99 0.91 -8.12 -3.49
C LEU A 99 2.33 -7.64 -3.28
N LYS A 100 2.84 -6.93 -4.27
CA LYS A 100 4.14 -6.29 -4.22
C LYS A 100 3.93 -4.79 -4.40
N LEU A 101 4.68 -4.00 -3.64
CA LEU A 101 4.68 -2.56 -3.78
C LEU A 101 5.96 -2.16 -4.47
N PHE A 102 5.82 -1.44 -5.57
CA PHE A 102 6.90 -0.83 -6.30
C PHE A 102 6.83 0.68 -6.11
N GLY A 103 7.69 1.24 -5.26
CA GLY A 103 7.94 2.68 -5.31
C GLY A 103 8.87 2.96 -6.49
N ILE A 104 8.36 3.41 -7.64
CA ILE A 104 9.23 4.10 -8.62
C ILE A 104 8.83 5.57 -8.56
N VAL A 105 9.70 6.47 -8.07
CA VAL A 105 10.47 7.41 -8.91
C VAL A 105 11.76 7.82 -8.18
N ILE A 106 12.85 7.90 -8.96
CA ILE A 106 14.27 8.25 -8.68
C ILE A 106 15.22 7.12 -8.23
N ARG A 107 14.83 6.19 -7.33
CA ARG A 107 15.63 4.96 -7.04
C ARG A 107 14.77 3.70 -7.22
N PRO A 108 15.10 2.77 -8.14
CA PRO A 108 14.36 1.53 -8.28
C PRO A 108 14.54 0.64 -7.05
N GLY A 109 13.44 0.32 -6.37
CA GLY A 109 13.40 -0.62 -5.24
C GLY A 109 12.14 -1.50 -5.33
N VAL A 110 12.33 -2.83 -5.29
CA VAL A 110 11.23 -3.80 -5.24
C VAL A 110 10.87 -4.06 -3.78
N TYR A 111 9.61 -3.85 -3.39
CA TYR A 111 9.12 -4.22 -2.06
C TYR A 111 8.08 -5.33 -2.21
N SER A 112 8.21 -6.41 -1.43
CA SER A 112 7.19 -7.46 -1.38
C SER A 112 6.29 -7.21 -0.19
N ILE A 113 4.97 -7.17 -0.35
CA ILE A 113 4.07 -7.03 0.80
C ILE A 113 3.48 -8.39 1.11
N ASP A 114 3.74 -8.87 2.32
CA ASP A 114 3.09 -10.06 2.84
C ASP A 114 1.82 -9.68 3.60
N PHE A 115 0.75 -10.42 3.29
CA PHE A 115 -0.55 -10.27 3.92
C PHE A 115 -0.70 -11.33 4.97
N GLU A 116 -0.37 -10.99 6.20
CA GLU A 116 -0.77 -11.80 7.32
C GLU A 116 -2.14 -11.29 7.80
N LYS A 117 -3.16 -12.10 7.59
CA LYS A 117 -4.47 -11.91 8.21
C LYS A 117 -4.26 -12.07 9.71
N VAL A 118 -4.41 -10.99 10.47
CA VAL A 118 -4.49 -11.02 11.93
C VAL A 118 -5.91 -11.32 12.33
#